data_AF-A0A2V8I9K7-F1
#
_entry.id   AF-A0A2V8I9K7-F1
#
_cell.length_a   1.000
_cell.length_b   1.000
_cell.length_c   1.000
_cell.angle_alpha   90.00
_cell.angle_beta   90.00
_cell.angle_gamma   90.00
#
_symmetry.space_group_name_H-M   'P 1'
#
loop_
_entity.id
_entity.type
_entity.pdbx_description
1 polymer ?
#
loop_
_entity_poly.entity_id
_entity_poly.type
_entity_poly.pdbx_seq_one_letter_code
_entity_poly.pdbx_strand_id
1 'polypeptide(L)'
;MAGSLSVSFPFRFERCCSRFRDPSRHHTFSDQDIRDIQVWWTLVWIDHDRRPKDLVEKGKDFSENDKARLRQIVIDTIQNIIPEYRRMQDQGTIEVSTSPFYHPILPILIDSRVDDGNVPVVLNFPYDAREQLSRAQTFMRERFGRIPQGLWPSEGSVSNDAALLAASLGFRWLATDEGILAKSGIDLSWDNRRRLYRPYKRGAMTVFFRDRTLSDLIGFQYMHAPAAESASDLIRRIRELPRDSHVVIALDGENPWDYYPNSGRDFLRRLYEGLQKEPVFEAVTMS
;
A
#
# COMPACT_ATOMS: atom_id res chain seq x y z
N MET A 1 -18.39 30.87 9.24
CA MET A 1 -18.56 30.43 7.84
C MET A 1 -18.09 28.99 7.73
N ALA A 2 -19.01 28.12 7.29
CA ALA A 2 -18.85 26.70 6.97
C ALA A 2 -17.86 25.89 7.84
N GLY A 3 -18.30 25.51 9.04
CA GLY A 3 -17.71 24.37 9.73
C GLY A 3 -17.98 23.11 8.91
N SER A 4 -16.94 22.53 8.33
CA SER A 4 -17.00 21.22 7.71
C SER A 4 -17.40 20.21 8.78
N LEU A 5 -18.68 19.85 8.81
CA LEU A 5 -19.14 18.66 9.52
C LEU A 5 -18.50 17.45 8.83
N SER A 6 -17.29 17.13 9.25
CA SER A 6 -16.73 15.78 9.19
C SER A 6 -17.67 14.91 10.04
N VAL A 7 -18.80 14.51 9.47
CA VAL A 7 -19.66 13.51 10.07
C VAL A 7 -18.91 12.19 9.90
N SER A 8 -18.21 11.77 10.96
CA SER A 8 -17.52 10.50 10.94
C SER A 8 -18.53 9.36 10.78
N PHE A 9 -18.01 8.28 10.19
CA PHE A 9 -18.62 6.99 9.88
C PHE A 9 -19.79 6.48 10.77
N PRO A 10 -19.80 6.64 12.11
CA PRO A 10 -20.86 6.09 12.94
C PRO A 10 -22.22 6.77 12.72
N PHE A 11 -22.29 8.07 12.44
CA PHE A 11 -23.54 8.81 12.72
C PHE A 11 -24.71 8.51 11.75
N ARG A 12 -24.42 8.13 10.50
CA ARG A 12 -25.47 7.80 9.51
C ARG A 12 -25.77 6.30 9.45
N PHE A 13 -24.76 5.44 9.61
CA PHE A 13 -24.96 4.00 9.77
C PHE A 13 -25.70 3.69 11.09
N GLU A 14 -25.36 4.37 12.18
CA GLU A 14 -26.12 4.30 13.44
C GLU A 14 -27.56 4.79 13.27
N ARG A 15 -27.87 5.71 12.35
CA ARG A 15 -29.26 6.11 12.11
C ARG A 15 -30.07 5.02 11.41
N CYS A 16 -29.47 4.31 10.44
CA CYS A 16 -30.08 3.13 9.84
C CYS A 16 -30.23 2.00 10.88
N CYS A 17 -29.19 1.75 11.68
CA CYS A 17 -29.15 0.67 12.66
C CYS A 17 -29.85 0.98 14.00
N SER A 18 -30.10 2.24 14.35
CA SER A 18 -30.74 2.65 15.62
C SER A 18 -32.18 2.16 15.74
N ARG A 19 -32.85 1.91 14.61
CA ARG A 19 -34.14 1.21 14.55
C ARG A 19 -34.09 -0.24 15.05
N PHE A 20 -32.90 -0.83 15.15
CA PHE A 20 -32.68 -2.24 15.48
C PHE A 20 -32.00 -2.44 16.85
N ARG A 21 -31.86 -1.39 17.66
CA ARG A 21 -31.28 -1.48 19.03
C ARG A 21 -32.28 -1.91 20.11
N ASP A 22 -33.55 -2.16 19.77
CA ASP A 22 -34.55 -2.67 20.71
C ASP A 22 -34.54 -4.22 20.71
N PRO A 23 -34.02 -4.87 21.79
CA PRO A 23 -33.92 -6.33 21.86
C PRO A 23 -35.28 -7.03 21.98
N SER A 24 -36.36 -6.29 22.24
CA SER A 24 -37.71 -6.85 22.47
C SER A 24 -38.51 -7.11 21.19
N ARG A 25 -37.96 -6.77 20.02
CA ARG A 25 -38.65 -6.88 18.73
C ARG A 25 -37.86 -7.74 17.76
N HIS A 26 -38.43 -8.88 17.36
CA HIS A 26 -38.00 -9.62 16.19
C HIS A 26 -38.32 -8.80 14.93
N HIS A 27 -37.42 -7.89 14.56
CA HIS A 27 -37.54 -7.08 13.36
C HIS A 27 -37.05 -7.88 12.14
N THR A 28 -37.98 -8.28 11.27
CA THR A 28 -37.64 -8.73 9.91
C THR A 28 -37.29 -7.51 9.06
N PHE A 29 -36.17 -7.58 8.34
CA PHE A 29 -35.81 -6.53 7.38
C PHE A 29 -36.80 -6.52 6.21
N SER A 30 -37.29 -5.33 5.85
CA SER A 30 -38.02 -5.15 4.60
C SER A 30 -37.06 -5.06 3.41
N ASP A 31 -37.58 -5.24 2.19
CA ASP A 31 -36.80 -5.02 0.96
C ASP A 31 -36.18 -3.61 0.90
N GLN A 32 -36.87 -2.61 1.45
CA GLN A 32 -36.36 -1.24 1.54
C GLN A 32 -35.18 -1.15 2.51
N ASP A 33 -35.26 -1.80 3.67
CA ASP A 33 -34.16 -1.79 4.64
C ASP A 33 -32.92 -2.48 4.05
N ILE A 34 -33.11 -3.63 3.39
CA ILE A 34 -32.01 -4.35 2.72
C ILE A 34 -31.37 -3.47 1.65
N ARG A 35 -32.17 -2.80 0.82
CA ARG A 35 -31.67 -1.90 -0.22
C ARG A 35 -30.90 -0.72 0.37
N ASP A 36 -31.42 -0.11 1.43
CA ASP A 36 -30.74 1.01 2.09
C ASP A 36 -29.39 0.58 2.66
N ILE A 37 -29.32 -0.62 3.25
CA ILE A 37 -28.06 -1.22 3.72
C ILE A 37 -27.10 -1.46 2.56
N GLN A 38 -27.55 -2.02 1.43
CA GLN A 38 -26.70 -2.26 0.24
C GLN A 38 -26.09 -0.97 -0.30
N VAL A 39 -26.88 0.10 -0.40
CA VAL A 39 -26.43 1.40 -0.89
C VAL A 39 -25.44 2.02 0.10
N TRP A 40 -25.77 2.03 1.40
CA TRP A 40 -24.88 2.58 2.41
C TRP A 40 -23.56 1.85 2.51
N TRP A 41 -23.59 0.51 2.51
CA TRP A 41 -22.39 -0.31 2.49
C TRP A 41 -21.46 0.11 1.36
N THR A 42 -22.00 0.27 0.15
CA THR A 42 -21.21 0.67 -1.01
C THR A 42 -20.70 2.11 -0.89
N LEU A 43 -21.53 3.06 -0.44
CA LEU A 43 -21.13 4.47 -0.28
C LEU A 43 -19.98 4.63 0.72
N VAL A 44 -19.95 3.85 1.79
CA VAL A 44 -18.89 3.89 2.81
C VAL A 44 -17.53 3.58 2.20
N TRP A 45 -17.44 2.57 1.34
CA TRP A 45 -16.19 2.11 0.73
C TRP A 45 -15.72 2.96 -0.45
N ILE A 46 -16.51 3.95 -0.88
CA ILE A 46 -16.08 4.91 -1.90
C ILE A 46 -15.39 6.10 -1.23
N ASP A 47 -14.20 6.42 -1.74
CA ASP A 47 -13.41 7.60 -1.37
C ASP A 47 -14.25 8.89 -1.40
N HIS A 48 -13.97 9.80 -0.46
CA HIS A 48 -14.76 11.01 -0.25
C HIS A 48 -14.99 11.84 -1.53
N ASP A 49 -13.96 12.00 -2.37
CA ASP A 49 -14.04 12.85 -3.56
C ASP A 49 -14.83 12.20 -4.70
N ARG A 50 -14.98 10.87 -4.68
CA ARG A 50 -15.73 10.10 -5.70
C ARG A 50 -17.14 9.73 -5.25
N ARG A 51 -17.46 9.96 -3.98
CA ARG A 51 -18.75 9.60 -3.39
C ARG A 51 -19.85 10.53 -3.90
N PRO A 52 -20.97 10.01 -4.45
CA PRO A 52 -22.06 10.84 -4.94
C PRO A 52 -22.76 11.57 -3.79
N LYS A 53 -22.56 12.90 -3.73
CA LYS A 53 -23.07 13.76 -2.64
C LYS A 53 -24.58 13.68 -2.49
N ASP A 54 -25.30 13.60 -3.61
CA ASP A 54 -26.75 13.53 -3.63
C ASP A 54 -27.30 12.24 -2.97
N LEU A 55 -26.65 11.09 -3.18
CA LEU A 55 -27.04 9.84 -2.51
C LEU A 55 -26.70 9.87 -1.03
N VAL A 56 -25.56 10.47 -0.67
CA VAL A 56 -25.21 10.69 0.73
C VAL A 56 -26.26 11.55 1.40
N GLU A 57 -26.61 12.72 0.83
CA GLU A 57 -27.62 13.66 1.32
C GLU A 57 -29.01 13.03 1.42
N LYS A 58 -29.42 12.23 0.42
CA LYS A 58 -30.69 11.48 0.44
C LYS A 58 -30.81 10.59 1.68
N GLY A 59 -29.74 9.84 1.96
CA GLY A 59 -29.51 9.14 3.22
C GLY A 59 -30.42 7.96 3.59
N LYS A 60 -31.60 7.81 2.98
CA LYS A 60 -32.50 6.64 3.12
C LYS A 60 -33.52 6.60 1.99
N ASP A 61 -34.39 5.59 2.00
CA ASP A 61 -35.45 5.39 1.00
C ASP A 61 -34.87 5.36 -0.42
N PHE A 62 -33.74 4.66 -0.57
CA PHE A 62 -33.06 4.51 -1.85
C PHE A 62 -33.94 3.71 -2.82
N SER A 63 -33.85 4.05 -4.10
CA SER A 63 -34.53 3.34 -5.18
C SER A 63 -33.61 2.30 -5.81
N GLU A 64 -34.18 1.36 -6.57
CA GLU A 64 -33.37 0.46 -7.41
C GLU A 64 -32.50 1.22 -8.41
N ASN A 65 -32.98 2.39 -8.88
CA ASN A 65 -32.22 3.25 -9.78
C ASN A 65 -31.00 3.88 -9.08
N ASP A 66 -31.13 4.28 -7.81
CA ASP A 66 -30.00 4.79 -7.02
C ASP A 66 -28.92 3.71 -6.85
N LYS A 67 -29.35 2.48 -6.54
CA LYS A 67 -28.45 1.32 -6.42
C LYS A 67 -27.76 1.00 -7.73
N ALA A 68 -28.48 1.01 -8.85
CA ALA A 68 -27.92 0.77 -10.17
C ALA A 68 -26.91 1.86 -10.58
N ARG A 69 -27.24 3.13 -10.34
CA ARG A 69 -26.32 4.26 -10.58
C ARG A 69 -25.06 4.15 -9.72
N LEU A 70 -25.20 3.83 -8.43
CA LEU A 70 -24.05 3.67 -7.54
C LEU A 70 -23.14 2.51 -7.99
N ARG A 71 -23.75 1.38 -8.40
CA ARG A 71 -23.00 0.25 -8.98
C ARG A 71 -22.20 0.68 -10.21
N GLN A 72 -22.78 1.50 -11.09
CA GLN A 72 -22.06 1.99 -12.26
C GLN A 72 -20.84 2.84 -11.88
N ILE A 73 -20.97 3.75 -10.90
CA ILE A 73 -19.86 4.56 -10.38
C ILE A 73 -18.71 3.67 -9.87
N VAL A 74 -19.04 2.57 -9.17
CA VAL A 74 -18.04 1.60 -8.68
C VAL A 74 -17.36 0.89 -9.83
N ILE A 75 -18.12 0.40 -10.82
CA ILE A 75 -17.57 -0.26 -12.01
C ILE A 75 -16.62 0.67 -12.76
N ASP A 76 -17.06 1.91 -13.03
CA ASP A 76 -16.25 2.92 -13.72
C ASP A 76 -14.99 3.24 -12.92
N THR A 77 -15.08 3.30 -11.60
CA THR A 77 -13.91 3.50 -10.72
C THR A 77 -12.90 2.38 -10.86
N ILE A 78 -13.34 1.12 -10.78
CA ILE A 78 -12.47 -0.07 -10.90
C ILE A 78 -11.83 -0.13 -12.28
N GLN A 79 -12.61 0.11 -13.34
CA GLN A 79 -12.12 0.10 -14.73
C GLN A 79 -11.02 1.13 -14.97
N ASN A 80 -11.05 2.25 -14.24
CA ASN A 80 -10.07 3.33 -14.37
C ASN A 80 -8.79 3.13 -13.55
N ILE A 81 -8.70 2.13 -12.67
CA ILE A 81 -7.50 1.91 -11.83
C ILE A 81 -6.25 1.69 -12.69
N ILE A 82 -6.27 0.67 -13.55
CA ILE A 82 -5.11 0.31 -14.38
C ILE A 82 -4.76 1.42 -15.39
N PRO A 83 -5.71 2.00 -16.15
CA PRO A 83 -5.42 3.13 -17.03
C PRO A 83 -4.75 4.32 -16.33
N GLU A 84 -5.16 4.66 -15.10
CA GLU A 84 -4.59 5.78 -14.36
C GLU A 84 -3.14 5.52 -13.93
N TYR A 85 -2.85 4.31 -13.41
CA TYR A 85 -1.47 3.93 -13.09
C TYR A 85 -0.58 3.92 -14.33
N ARG A 86 -1.08 3.45 -15.49
CA ARG A 86 -0.34 3.52 -16.76
C ARG A 86 -0.03 4.95 -17.15
N ARG A 87 -1.03 5.83 -17.09
CA ARG A 87 -0.86 7.26 -17.40
C ARG A 87 0.22 7.89 -16.52
N MET A 88 0.22 7.62 -15.22
CA MET A 88 1.23 8.14 -14.28
C MET A 88 2.61 7.52 -14.51
N GLN A 89 2.68 6.23 -14.83
CA GLN A 89 3.92 5.54 -15.19
C GLN A 89 4.53 6.11 -16.48
N ASP A 90 3.70 6.39 -17.49
CA ASP A 90 4.14 6.94 -18.78
C ASP A 90 4.65 8.38 -18.65
N GLN A 91 4.12 9.12 -17.67
CA GLN A 91 4.61 10.45 -17.30
C GLN A 91 5.92 10.42 -16.49
N GLY A 92 6.33 9.26 -15.98
CA GLY A 92 7.49 9.13 -15.09
C GLY A 92 7.24 9.62 -13.66
N THR A 93 5.98 9.92 -13.30
CA THR A 93 5.62 10.36 -11.94
C THR A 93 5.72 9.22 -10.93
N ILE A 94 5.51 7.98 -11.38
CA ILE A 94 5.62 6.78 -10.55
C ILE A 94 6.39 5.70 -11.29
N GLU A 95 6.95 4.79 -10.52
CA GLU A 95 7.42 3.50 -10.99
C GLU A 95 6.48 2.40 -10.50
N VAL A 96 6.11 1.49 -11.39
CA VAL A 96 5.31 0.30 -11.06
C VAL A 96 6.22 -0.91 -11.04
N SER A 97 6.42 -1.49 -9.86
CA SER A 97 7.09 -2.77 -9.64
C SER A 97 6.08 -3.93 -9.68
N THR A 98 6.55 -5.17 -9.48
CA THR A 98 5.68 -6.34 -9.34
C THR A 98 6.15 -7.24 -8.20
N SER A 99 5.30 -8.16 -7.80
CA SER A 99 5.62 -9.28 -6.90
C SER A 99 5.56 -10.61 -7.67
N PRO A 100 6.03 -11.73 -7.08
CA PRO A 100 5.74 -13.08 -7.60
C PRO A 100 4.25 -13.29 -7.85
N PHE A 101 3.88 -13.98 -8.95
CA PHE A 101 2.52 -13.94 -9.50
C PHE A 101 1.39 -14.34 -8.54
N TYR A 102 1.56 -15.42 -7.77
CA TYR A 102 0.63 -15.82 -6.70
C TYR A 102 1.13 -15.49 -5.30
N HIS A 103 2.05 -14.53 -5.21
CA HIS A 103 2.68 -14.09 -3.98
C HIS A 103 3.39 -15.17 -3.12
N PRO A 104 4.03 -16.23 -3.69
CA PRO A 104 4.78 -17.17 -2.87
C PRO A 104 6.08 -16.59 -2.31
N ILE A 105 6.49 -17.10 -1.14
CA ILE A 105 7.79 -16.83 -0.52
C ILE A 105 8.87 -17.53 -1.37
N LEU A 106 9.54 -16.76 -2.24
CA LEU A 106 10.53 -17.29 -3.19
C LEU A 106 11.67 -18.07 -2.54
N PRO A 107 12.28 -17.62 -1.41
CA PRO A 107 13.35 -18.38 -0.77
C PRO A 107 12.93 -19.81 -0.43
N ILE A 108 11.72 -19.99 0.12
CA ILE A 108 11.19 -21.31 0.49
C ILE A 108 10.93 -22.18 -0.74
N LEU A 109 10.41 -21.61 -1.83
CA LEU A 109 10.23 -22.35 -3.08
C LEU A 109 11.56 -22.80 -3.68
N ILE A 110 12.58 -21.95 -3.65
CA ILE A 110 13.90 -22.29 -4.23
C ILE A 110 14.57 -23.39 -3.41
N ASP A 111 14.66 -23.18 -2.10
CA ASP A 111 15.19 -24.16 -1.16
C ASP A 111 14.64 -23.86 0.24
N SER A 112 13.79 -24.73 0.76
CA SER A 112 13.21 -24.51 2.09
C SER A 112 14.19 -24.68 3.24
N ARG A 113 15.42 -25.17 2.99
CA ARG A 113 16.48 -25.30 4.00
C ARG A 113 17.17 -23.98 4.33
N VAL A 114 16.79 -22.91 3.64
CA VAL A 114 17.25 -21.53 3.94
C VAL A 114 16.62 -21.02 5.25
N ASP A 115 15.58 -21.69 5.75
CA ASP A 115 14.98 -21.46 7.06
C ASP A 115 15.78 -22.18 8.18
N ASP A 116 15.97 -21.51 9.31
CA ASP A 116 16.76 -22.00 10.44
C ASP A 116 15.98 -22.95 11.38
N GLY A 117 14.70 -23.25 11.07
CA GLY A 117 13.93 -24.22 11.83
C GLY A 117 12.59 -24.66 11.21
N ASN A 118 12.35 -25.98 11.22
CA ASN A 118 11.05 -26.65 11.11
C ASN A 118 10.11 -26.26 9.96
N VAL A 119 10.62 -26.06 8.73
CA VAL A 119 9.73 -26.26 7.58
C VAL A 119 9.37 -27.74 7.53
N PRO A 120 8.08 -28.13 7.74
CA PRO A 120 7.69 -29.53 7.88
C PRO A 120 7.87 -30.34 6.59
N VAL A 121 8.06 -29.64 5.46
CA VAL A 121 8.25 -30.22 4.14
C VAL A 121 9.48 -29.59 3.50
N VAL A 122 10.41 -30.42 3.04
CA VAL A 122 11.53 -29.94 2.22
C VAL A 122 11.01 -29.62 0.83
N LEU A 123 11.10 -28.35 0.43
CA LEU A 123 10.71 -27.86 -0.89
C LEU A 123 11.98 -27.49 -1.67
N ASN A 124 12.00 -27.85 -2.95
CA ASN A 124 13.08 -27.52 -3.88
C ASN A 124 12.47 -27.40 -5.29
N PHE A 125 11.81 -26.26 -5.51
CA PHE A 125 11.06 -25.91 -6.71
C PHE A 125 11.58 -24.60 -7.34
N PRO A 126 12.88 -24.50 -7.69
CA PRO A 126 13.45 -23.29 -8.28
C PRO A 126 12.84 -22.94 -9.64
N TYR A 127 12.35 -23.94 -10.39
CA TYR A 127 11.65 -23.72 -11.66
C TYR A 127 10.28 -23.07 -11.44
N ASP A 128 9.56 -23.45 -10.39
CA ASP A 128 8.30 -22.78 -10.04
C ASP A 128 8.55 -21.35 -9.57
N ALA A 129 9.62 -21.11 -8.79
CA ALA A 129 10.03 -19.74 -8.44
C ALA A 129 10.32 -18.88 -9.69
N ARG A 130 10.99 -19.46 -10.69
CA ARG A 130 11.24 -18.78 -11.99
C ARG A 130 9.93 -18.51 -12.75
N GLU A 131 9.02 -19.48 -12.76
CA GLU A 131 7.73 -19.37 -13.43
C GLU A 131 6.86 -18.28 -12.79
N GLN A 132 6.86 -18.16 -11.47
CA GLN A 132 6.13 -17.12 -10.74
C GLN A 132 6.60 -15.71 -11.13
N LEU A 133 7.90 -15.52 -11.30
CA LEU A 133 8.47 -14.25 -11.75
C LEU A 133 8.18 -13.99 -13.24
N SER A 134 8.27 -15.02 -14.08
CA SER A 134 8.03 -14.90 -15.54
C SER A 134 6.55 -14.59 -15.85
N ARG A 135 5.62 -15.23 -15.12
CA ARG A 135 4.19 -14.92 -15.21
C ARG A 135 3.87 -13.51 -14.74
N ALA A 136 4.49 -13.07 -13.64
CA ALA A 136 4.33 -11.70 -13.16
C ALA A 136 4.76 -10.67 -14.22
N GLN A 137 5.94 -10.84 -14.83
CA GLN A 137 6.39 -9.94 -15.91
C GLN A 137 5.43 -9.95 -17.12
N THR A 138 4.94 -11.13 -17.51
CA THR A 138 3.99 -11.28 -18.62
C THR A 138 2.68 -10.56 -18.32
N PHE A 139 2.10 -10.81 -17.15
CA PHE A 139 0.87 -10.18 -16.69
C PHE A 139 1.01 -8.66 -16.63
N MET A 140 2.11 -8.16 -16.05
CA MET A 140 2.37 -6.73 -15.94
C MET A 140 2.56 -6.08 -17.31
N ARG A 141 3.26 -6.72 -18.24
CA ARG A 141 3.38 -6.25 -19.62
C ARG A 141 2.02 -6.15 -20.31
N GLU A 142 1.15 -7.15 -20.15
CA GLU A 142 -0.18 -7.14 -20.75
C GLU A 142 -1.10 -6.07 -20.17
N ARG A 143 -1.07 -5.88 -18.83
CA ARG A 143 -1.96 -4.94 -18.14
C ARG A 143 -1.45 -3.50 -18.17
N PHE A 144 -0.16 -3.30 -17.89
CA PHE A 144 0.47 -1.98 -17.76
C PHE A 144 1.26 -1.54 -19.00
N GLY A 145 1.53 -2.45 -19.95
CA GLY A 145 2.24 -2.12 -21.20
C GLY A 145 3.76 -2.07 -21.07
N ARG A 146 4.32 -2.28 -19.86
CA ARG A 146 5.77 -2.28 -19.59
C ARG A 146 6.15 -3.50 -18.77
N ILE A 147 7.38 -4.00 -18.96
CA ILE A 147 7.95 -5.02 -18.08
C ILE A 147 8.53 -4.29 -16.85
N PRO A 148 8.10 -4.62 -15.62
CA PRO A 148 8.58 -3.98 -14.41
C PRO A 148 10.05 -4.30 -14.18
N GLN A 149 10.81 -3.31 -13.71
CA GLN A 149 12.24 -3.46 -13.40
C GLN A 149 12.47 -3.76 -11.92
N GLY A 150 11.51 -3.36 -11.08
CA GLY A 150 11.49 -3.65 -9.65
C GLY A 150 10.74 -4.92 -9.28
N LEU A 151 11.30 -5.63 -8.30
CA LEU A 151 10.65 -6.72 -7.61
C LEU A 151 10.36 -6.32 -6.17
N TRP A 152 9.09 -6.39 -5.76
CA TRP A 152 8.70 -6.46 -4.35
C TRP A 152 8.60 -7.95 -3.98
N PRO A 153 9.58 -8.51 -3.23
CA PRO A 153 9.49 -9.90 -2.83
C PRO A 153 8.33 -10.11 -1.86
N SER A 154 7.63 -11.24 -1.97
CA SER A 154 6.50 -11.55 -1.09
C SER A 154 6.92 -11.50 0.38
N GLU A 155 6.19 -10.75 1.20
CA GLU A 155 6.50 -10.50 2.61
C GLU A 155 7.91 -9.91 2.84
N GLY A 156 8.50 -9.25 1.83
CA GLY A 156 9.89 -8.79 1.88
C GLY A 156 10.92 -9.93 1.94
N SER A 157 10.52 -11.18 1.71
CA SER A 157 11.39 -12.36 1.85
C SER A 157 12.45 -12.44 0.74
N VAL A 158 13.71 -12.61 1.14
CA VAL A 158 14.84 -12.66 0.21
C VAL A 158 15.84 -13.73 0.59
N SER A 159 16.55 -14.23 -0.43
CA SER A 159 17.76 -15.04 -0.30
C SER A 159 18.72 -14.67 -1.41
N ASN A 160 19.99 -15.08 -1.29
CA ASN A 160 20.97 -14.87 -2.36
C ASN A 160 20.50 -15.48 -3.68
N ASP A 161 19.92 -16.68 -3.65
CA ASP A 161 19.45 -17.38 -4.84
C ASP A 161 18.21 -16.73 -5.43
N ALA A 162 17.27 -16.25 -4.60
CA ALA A 162 16.11 -15.48 -5.07
C ALA A 162 16.55 -14.20 -5.79
N ALA A 163 17.51 -13.46 -5.24
CA ALA A 163 18.04 -12.25 -5.87
C ALA A 163 18.75 -12.53 -7.20
N LEU A 164 19.56 -13.59 -7.27
CA LEU A 164 20.25 -14.01 -8.49
C LEU A 164 19.27 -14.52 -9.56
N LEU A 165 18.26 -15.29 -9.15
CA LEU A 165 17.19 -15.77 -10.05
C LEU A 165 16.42 -14.59 -10.64
N ALA A 166 15.99 -13.63 -9.82
CA ALA A 166 15.31 -12.42 -10.30
C ALA A 166 16.20 -11.61 -11.25
N ALA A 167 17.49 -11.42 -10.92
CA ALA A 167 18.43 -10.75 -11.80
C ALA A 167 18.56 -11.46 -13.17
N SER A 168 18.56 -12.79 -13.20
CA SER A 168 18.59 -13.58 -14.44
C SER A 168 17.38 -13.38 -15.35
N LEU A 169 16.27 -12.87 -14.80
CA LEU A 169 15.03 -12.52 -15.52
C LEU A 169 14.94 -11.03 -15.87
N GLY A 170 16.00 -10.26 -15.63
CA GLY A 170 16.08 -8.84 -15.99
C GLY A 170 15.53 -7.87 -14.95
N PHE A 171 15.16 -8.34 -13.74
CA PHE A 171 14.89 -7.44 -12.62
C PHE A 171 16.18 -6.72 -12.21
N ARG A 172 16.07 -5.43 -11.90
CA ARG A 172 17.22 -4.53 -11.64
C ARG A 172 17.33 -4.12 -10.19
N TRP A 173 16.21 -4.08 -9.48
CA TRP A 173 16.19 -3.79 -8.06
C TRP A 173 15.12 -4.59 -7.32
N LEU A 174 15.34 -4.76 -6.02
CA LEU A 174 14.34 -5.22 -5.06
C LEU A 174 14.46 -4.42 -3.75
N ALA A 175 13.37 -4.40 -2.98
CA ALA A 175 13.34 -3.80 -1.66
C ALA A 175 12.97 -4.83 -0.59
N THR A 176 13.57 -4.73 0.60
CA THR A 176 13.28 -5.58 1.76
C THR A 176 13.46 -4.79 3.06
N ASP A 177 13.43 -5.44 4.22
CA ASP A 177 13.45 -4.80 5.54
C ASP A 177 14.87 -4.74 6.14
N GLU A 178 15.17 -3.67 6.88
CA GLU A 178 16.46 -3.44 7.55
C GLU A 178 16.92 -4.59 8.47
N GLY A 179 16.00 -5.38 9.01
CA GLY A 179 16.31 -6.56 9.82
C GLY A 179 17.05 -7.63 9.03
N ILE A 180 16.76 -7.78 7.74
CA ILE A 180 17.50 -8.70 6.86
C ILE A 180 18.92 -8.19 6.65
N LEU A 181 19.10 -6.87 6.49
CA LEU A 181 20.43 -6.26 6.39
C LEU A 181 21.26 -6.50 7.65
N ALA A 182 20.66 -6.31 8.84
CA ALA A 182 21.30 -6.58 10.12
C ALA A 182 21.69 -8.05 10.27
N LYS A 183 20.79 -8.98 9.95
CA LYS A 183 21.05 -10.43 9.95
C LYS A 183 22.13 -10.85 8.94
N SER A 184 22.36 -10.03 7.91
CA SER A 184 23.45 -10.21 6.94
C SER A 184 24.82 -9.72 7.45
N GLY A 185 24.93 -9.32 8.72
CA GLY A 185 26.19 -8.92 9.37
C GLY A 185 26.51 -7.43 9.26
N ILE A 186 25.57 -6.60 8.79
CA ILE A 186 25.75 -5.15 8.75
C ILE A 186 25.30 -4.53 10.07
N ASP A 187 26.24 -3.89 10.77
CA ASP A 187 25.91 -3.13 11.97
C ASP A 187 25.05 -1.89 11.65
N LEU A 188 23.83 -1.87 12.18
CA LEU A 188 22.85 -0.78 12.09
C LEU A 188 22.61 -0.08 13.44
N SER A 189 23.55 -0.19 14.38
CA SER A 189 23.56 0.59 15.62
C SER A 189 23.44 2.10 15.34
N TRP A 190 23.08 2.88 16.37
CA TRP A 190 22.77 4.30 16.22
C TRP A 190 23.86 5.09 15.48
N ASP A 191 25.14 4.89 15.82
CA ASP A 191 26.28 5.53 15.16
C ASP A 191 26.52 5.05 13.72
N ASN A 192 26.00 3.88 13.36
CA ASN A 192 26.17 3.25 12.05
C ASN A 192 24.90 3.21 11.20
N ARG A 193 23.82 3.86 11.64
CA ARG A 193 22.51 3.93 10.96
C ARG A 193 22.61 4.38 9.49
N ARG A 194 23.60 5.22 9.16
CA ARG A 194 23.92 5.63 7.78
C ARG A 194 24.10 4.48 6.78
N ARG A 195 24.47 3.29 7.26
CA ARG A 195 24.63 2.09 6.43
C ARG A 195 23.31 1.55 5.91
N LEU A 196 22.19 1.91 6.51
CA LEU A 196 20.86 1.56 6.03
C LEU A 196 20.51 2.31 4.73
N TYR A 197 20.82 3.60 4.68
CA TYR A 197 20.36 4.51 3.64
C TYR A 197 21.22 4.50 2.37
N ARG A 198 21.76 3.34 2.01
CA ARG A 198 22.53 3.17 0.77
C ARG A 198 22.09 1.90 0.05
N PRO A 199 22.10 1.89 -1.28
CA PRO A 199 21.84 0.68 -2.05
C PRO A 199 22.96 -0.34 -1.82
N TYR A 200 22.58 -1.62 -1.75
CA TYR A 200 23.50 -2.76 -1.76
C TYR A 200 23.42 -3.49 -3.09
N LYS A 201 24.41 -4.33 -3.39
CA LYS A 201 24.48 -5.10 -4.64
C LYS A 201 24.59 -6.59 -4.37
N ARG A 202 23.85 -7.38 -5.14
CA ARG A 202 24.03 -8.83 -5.28
C ARG A 202 24.05 -9.20 -6.75
N GLY A 203 25.24 -9.40 -7.32
CA GLY A 203 25.39 -9.52 -8.77
C GLY A 203 24.90 -8.24 -9.47
N ALA A 204 24.00 -8.39 -10.45
CA ALA A 204 23.37 -7.26 -11.15
C ALA A 204 22.21 -6.61 -10.35
N MET A 205 21.72 -7.24 -9.28
CA MET A 205 20.58 -6.76 -8.49
C MET A 205 20.99 -5.64 -7.53
N THR A 206 20.26 -4.54 -7.55
CA THR A 206 20.30 -3.51 -6.49
C THR A 206 19.32 -3.88 -5.38
N VAL A 207 19.75 -3.82 -4.13
CA VAL A 207 18.91 -4.14 -2.97
C VAL A 207 18.78 -2.89 -2.11
N PHE A 208 17.55 -2.47 -1.90
CA PHE A 208 17.20 -1.40 -0.98
C PHE A 208 16.57 -1.96 0.29
N PHE A 209 16.73 -1.23 1.39
CA PHE A 209 16.23 -1.65 2.70
C PHE A 209 15.37 -0.55 3.30
N ARG A 210 14.14 -0.89 3.69
CA ARG A 210 13.22 0.07 4.29
C ARG A 210 13.73 0.50 5.67
N ASP A 211 13.56 1.78 5.99
CA ASP A 211 13.62 2.24 7.36
C ASP A 211 12.33 1.85 8.07
N ARG A 212 12.45 0.84 8.95
CA ARG A 212 11.30 0.31 9.68
C ARG A 212 10.69 1.36 10.61
N THR A 213 11.50 2.16 11.29
CA THR A 213 11.01 3.16 12.24
C THR A 213 10.20 4.23 11.52
N LEU A 214 10.72 4.77 10.41
CA LEU A 214 10.01 5.79 9.63
C LEU A 214 8.74 5.23 8.98
N SER A 215 8.78 3.97 8.52
CA SER A 215 7.60 3.29 7.96
C SER A 215 6.54 3.08 9.05
N ASP A 216 6.92 2.53 10.21
CA ASP A 216 6.00 2.22 11.31
C ASP A 216 5.40 3.49 11.94
N LEU A 217 6.09 4.64 11.90
CA LEU A 217 5.50 5.91 12.31
C LEU A 217 4.26 6.25 11.47
N ILE A 218 4.34 6.05 10.15
CA ILE A 218 3.17 6.23 9.27
C ILE A 218 2.15 5.14 9.55
N GLY A 219 2.59 3.88 9.61
CA GLY A 219 1.71 2.71 9.80
C GLY A 219 0.90 2.73 11.10
N PHE A 220 1.47 3.20 12.20
CA PHE A 220 0.92 2.93 13.54
C PHE A 220 0.88 4.11 14.50
N GLN A 221 1.53 5.24 14.20
CA GLN A 221 1.63 6.35 15.17
C GLN A 221 0.92 7.60 14.68
N TYR A 222 1.23 8.04 13.46
CA TYR A 222 0.73 9.30 12.92
C TYR A 222 -0.78 9.33 12.69
N MET A 223 -1.46 8.18 12.67
CA MET A 223 -2.94 8.11 12.65
C MET A 223 -3.59 8.70 13.90
N HIS A 224 -2.85 8.84 15.00
CA HIS A 224 -3.33 9.38 16.27
C HIS A 224 -3.00 10.87 16.47
N ALA A 225 -2.42 11.53 15.48
CA ALA A 225 -1.95 12.92 15.58
C ALA A 225 -2.41 13.79 14.40
N PRO A 226 -2.41 15.14 14.54
CA PRO A 226 -2.77 16.03 13.45
C PRO A 226 -1.87 15.86 12.23
N ALA A 227 -2.48 15.76 11.04
CA ALA A 227 -1.77 15.48 9.78
C ALA A 227 -0.58 16.43 9.50
N ALA A 228 -0.72 17.71 9.82
CA ALA A 228 0.34 18.70 9.60
C ALA A 228 1.55 18.51 10.54
N GLU A 229 1.29 18.13 11.80
CA GLU A 229 2.35 17.86 12.79
C GLU A 229 3.10 16.57 12.43
N SER A 230 2.35 15.51 12.11
CA SER A 230 2.89 14.22 11.67
C SER A 230 3.79 14.35 10.43
N ALA A 231 3.32 15.09 9.41
CA ALA A 231 4.12 15.34 8.20
C ALA A 231 5.38 16.15 8.51
N SER A 232 5.28 17.19 9.36
CA SER A 232 6.43 18.02 9.75
C SER A 232 7.46 17.22 10.56
N ASP A 233 7.02 16.33 11.45
CA ASP A 233 7.89 15.43 12.21
C ASP A 233 8.65 14.46 11.30
N LEU A 234 7.96 13.84 10.34
CA LEU A 234 8.60 12.93 9.39
C LEU A 234 9.67 13.63 8.55
N ILE A 235 9.34 14.79 8.00
CA ILE A 235 10.25 15.63 7.20
C ILE A 235 11.47 16.02 8.05
N ARG A 236 11.27 16.44 9.30
CA ARG A 236 12.36 16.76 10.23
C ARG A 236 13.28 15.57 10.46
N ARG A 237 12.72 14.38 10.71
CA ARG A 237 13.51 13.15 10.92
C ARG A 237 14.33 12.77 9.69
N ILE A 238 13.75 12.87 8.50
CA ILE A 238 14.46 12.61 7.24
C ILE A 238 15.59 13.64 7.06
N ARG A 239 15.37 14.92 7.44
CA ARG A 239 16.39 15.97 7.35
C ARG A 239 17.59 15.73 8.26
N GLU A 240 17.38 15.09 9.40
CA GLU A 240 18.43 14.75 10.37
C GLU A 240 19.30 13.57 9.93
N LEU A 241 18.93 12.88 8.85
CA LEU A 241 19.71 11.80 8.28
C LEU A 241 20.98 12.33 7.59
N PRO A 242 22.02 11.50 7.45
CA PRO A 242 23.23 11.87 6.72
C PRO A 242 22.92 12.33 5.29
N ARG A 243 23.73 13.24 4.76
CA ARG A 243 23.66 13.62 3.33
C ARG A 243 23.89 12.42 2.42
N ASP A 244 23.36 12.50 1.20
CA ASP A 244 23.43 11.45 0.18
C ASP A 244 22.78 10.12 0.61
N SER A 245 21.79 10.20 1.51
CA SER A 245 21.01 9.06 1.97
C SER A 245 19.88 8.72 0.99
N HIS A 246 19.79 7.44 0.59
CA HIS A 246 18.62 6.86 -0.05
C HIS A 246 17.68 6.31 1.01
N VAL A 247 16.61 7.04 1.31
CA VAL A 247 15.63 6.67 2.34
C VAL A 247 14.49 5.93 1.70
N VAL A 248 14.27 4.68 2.12
CA VAL A 248 13.14 3.87 1.67
C VAL A 248 12.12 3.78 2.78
N ILE A 249 10.95 4.34 2.54
CA ILE A 249 9.76 4.18 3.38
C ILE A 249 8.81 3.28 2.61
N ALA A 250 8.45 2.14 3.20
CA ALA A 250 7.64 1.14 2.51
C ALA A 250 6.55 0.59 3.43
N LEU A 251 5.33 0.65 2.92
CA LEU A 251 4.08 0.34 3.61
C LEU A 251 3.26 -0.61 2.72
N ASP A 252 2.36 -1.36 3.33
CA ASP A 252 1.31 -2.03 2.58
C ASP A 252 0.39 -1.00 1.91
N GLY A 253 -0.20 -1.36 0.77
CA GLY A 253 -0.97 -0.40 -0.02
C GLY A 253 -2.31 -0.04 0.61
N GLU A 254 -2.91 -0.97 1.32
CA GLU A 254 -4.23 -0.86 1.96
C GLU A 254 -4.19 -0.29 3.38
N ASN A 255 -3.12 -0.54 4.12
CA ASN A 255 -2.90 -0.03 5.47
C ASN A 255 -1.94 1.17 5.43
N PRO A 256 -2.08 2.19 6.30
CA PRO A 256 -2.98 2.32 7.45
C PRO A 256 -4.20 3.24 7.19
N TRP A 257 -4.58 3.45 5.93
CA TRP A 257 -5.34 4.63 5.52
C TRP A 257 -6.73 4.73 6.16
N ASP A 258 -7.39 3.61 6.45
CA ASP A 258 -8.71 3.58 7.10
C ASP A 258 -8.72 4.15 8.53
N TYR A 259 -7.57 4.18 9.19
CA TYR A 259 -7.41 4.74 10.53
C TYR A 259 -7.12 6.24 10.52
N TYR A 260 -6.76 6.80 9.37
CA TYR A 260 -6.51 8.23 9.23
C TYR A 260 -7.80 8.99 8.92
N PRO A 261 -7.95 10.23 9.44
CA PRO A 261 -8.95 11.15 8.92
C PRO A 261 -8.83 11.30 7.40
N ASN A 262 -9.99 11.28 6.72
CA ASN A 262 -10.08 11.38 5.26
C ASN A 262 -9.17 10.39 4.51
N SER A 263 -9.05 9.16 5.01
CA SER A 263 -8.27 8.08 4.38
C SER A 263 -6.81 8.47 4.13
N GLY A 264 -6.20 9.23 5.04
CA GLY A 264 -4.78 9.61 4.98
C GLY A 264 -4.45 10.76 4.02
N ARG A 265 -5.43 11.27 3.25
CA ARG A 265 -5.20 12.31 2.23
C ARG A 265 -4.60 13.57 2.79
N ASP A 266 -5.05 14.01 3.96
CA ASP A 266 -4.54 15.22 4.60
C ASP A 266 -3.06 15.07 4.97
N PHE A 267 -2.67 13.91 5.51
CA PHE A 267 -1.27 13.61 5.83
C PHE A 267 -0.41 13.54 4.55
N LEU A 268 -0.84 12.78 3.55
CA LEU A 268 -0.10 12.62 2.29
C LEU A 268 0.10 13.96 1.59
N ARG A 269 -0.93 14.81 1.49
CA ARG A 269 -0.82 16.15 0.89
C ARG A 269 0.20 17.00 1.62
N ARG A 270 0.16 17.05 2.97
CA ARG A 270 1.11 17.81 3.78
C ARG A 270 2.54 17.28 3.64
N LEU A 271 2.70 15.96 3.58
CA LEU A 271 4.00 15.33 3.40
C LEU A 271 4.60 15.70 2.04
N TYR A 272 3.88 15.48 0.94
CA TYR A 272 4.38 15.79 -0.41
C TYR A 272 4.61 17.30 -0.61
N GLU A 273 3.71 18.17 -0.12
CA GLU A 273 3.91 19.62 -0.14
C GLU A 273 5.18 20.03 0.61
N GLY A 274 5.44 19.41 1.76
CA GLY A 274 6.63 19.69 2.56
C GLY A 274 7.90 19.18 1.90
N LEU A 275 7.91 17.95 1.37
CA LEU A 275 9.05 17.39 0.64
C LEU A 275 9.42 18.25 -0.58
N GLN A 276 8.45 18.73 -1.35
CA GLN A 276 8.70 19.59 -2.51
C GLN A 276 9.27 20.98 -2.17
N LYS A 277 9.01 21.48 -0.96
CA LYS A 277 9.50 22.80 -0.52
C LYS A 277 10.93 22.75 0.02
N GLU A 278 11.44 21.57 0.31
CA GLU A 278 12.74 21.36 0.93
C GLU A 278 13.81 21.11 -0.15
N PRO A 279 14.74 22.05 -0.42
CA PRO A 279 15.72 21.90 -1.49
C PRO A 279 16.73 20.77 -1.27
N VAL A 280 16.78 20.22 -0.04
CA VAL A 280 17.67 19.13 0.34
C VAL A 280 17.10 17.75 0.02
N PHE A 281 15.83 17.67 -0.38
CA PHE A 281 15.17 16.42 -0.72
C PHE A 281 14.91 16.30 -2.20
N GLU A 282 15.07 15.07 -2.69
CA GLU A 282 14.73 14.70 -4.05
C GLU A 282 13.89 13.42 -3.96
N ALA A 283 12.65 13.50 -4.43
CA ALA A 283 11.79 12.32 -4.57
C ALA A 283 12.11 11.66 -5.91
N VAL A 284 12.59 10.42 -5.86
CA VAL A 284 13.03 9.65 -7.04
C VAL A 284 12.32 8.31 -7.11
N THR A 285 12.23 7.76 -8.32
CA THR A 285 11.92 6.34 -8.53
C THR A 285 13.16 5.49 -8.22
N MET A 286 12.99 4.16 -8.15
CA MET A 286 14.09 3.25 -7.78
C MET A 286 15.01 2.91 -8.96
N SER A 287 14.47 2.93 -10.18
CA SER A 287 15.17 2.65 -11.44
C SER A 287 15.97 3.80 -12.02
#